data_AF-A0A1H6XME1-F1
#
_entry.id   AF-A0A1H6XME1-F1
#
_cell.length_a   1.000
_cell.length_b   1.000
_cell.length_c   1.000
_cell.angle_alpha   90.00
_cell.angle_beta   90.00
_cell.angle_gamma   90.00
#
_symmetry.space_group_name_H-M   'P 1'
#
loop_
_entity.id
_entity.type
_entity.pdbx_description
1 polymer ?
#
loop_
_entity_poly.entity_id
_entity_poly.type
_entity_poly.pdbx_seq_one_letter_code
_entity_poly.pdbx_strand_id
1 'polypeptide(L)'
;MEFTQYMGTMAIGFIVWLFMAPKLNNPKCGELFLAYMVTLMCCLVGTAEVIVSKPIAFFFTIGGALAFFVVVVVRMFQITIKFDKN
;
A
#
# COMPACT_ATOMS: atom_id res chain seq x y z
N MET A 1 -14.11 22.23 -3.20
CA MET A 1 -13.95 21.41 -4.43
C MET A 1 -12.49 21.02 -4.69
N GLU A 2 -11.61 20.97 -3.68
CA GLU A 2 -10.19 20.65 -3.85
C GLU A 2 -9.86 19.18 -3.50
N PHE A 3 -10.57 18.59 -2.54
CA PHE A 3 -10.36 17.19 -2.12
C PHE A 3 -10.66 16.17 -3.24
N THR A 4 -11.60 16.48 -4.13
CA THR A 4 -11.96 15.64 -5.28
C THR A 4 -10.82 15.50 -6.28
N GLN A 5 -9.96 16.51 -6.43
CA GLN A 5 -8.81 16.44 -7.34
C GLN A 5 -7.75 15.47 -6.80
N TYR A 6 -7.58 15.42 -5.48
CA TYR A 6 -6.63 14.53 -4.83
C TYR A 6 -7.13 13.08 -4.70
N MET A 7 -8.45 12.84 -4.76
CA MET A 7 -9.00 11.48 -4.83
C MET A 7 -8.51 10.71 -6.06
N GLY A 8 -8.35 11.37 -7.21
CA GLY A 8 -7.79 10.73 -8.41
C GLY A 8 -6.35 10.27 -8.19
N THR A 9 -5.52 11.13 -7.61
CA THR A 9 -4.13 10.79 -7.26
C THR A 9 -4.05 9.66 -6.24
N MET A 10 -4.93 9.67 -5.24
CA MET A 10 -5.02 8.62 -4.25
C MET A 10 -5.41 7.27 -4.86
N ALA A 11 -6.37 7.26 -5.80
CA ALA A 11 -6.77 6.05 -6.51
C ALA A 11 -5.63 5.51 -7.40
N ILE A 12 -4.89 6.39 -8.09
CA ILE A 12 -3.71 5.99 -8.88
C ILE A 12 -2.63 5.41 -7.96
N GLY A 13 -2.36 6.07 -6.83
CA GLY A 13 -1.43 5.56 -5.82
C GLY A 13 -1.83 4.17 -5.32
N PHE A 14 -3.11 4.00 -4.98
CA PHE A 14 -3.66 2.71 -4.58
C PHE A 14 -3.40 1.63 -5.64
N ILE A 15 -3.72 1.89 -6.90
CA ILE A 15 -3.53 0.92 -7.99
C ILE A 15 -2.05 0.58 -8.18
N VAL A 16 -1.17 1.58 -8.25
CA VAL A 16 0.27 1.37 -8.46
C VAL A 16 0.88 0.52 -7.35
N TRP A 17 0.60 0.88 -6.10
CA TRP A 17 1.10 0.14 -4.94
C TRP A 17 0.49 -1.27 -4.85
N LEU A 18 -0.80 -1.44 -5.19
CA LEU A 18 -1.43 -2.75 -5.26
C LEU A 18 -0.79 -3.66 -6.32
N PHE A 19 -0.44 -3.12 -7.49
CA PHE A 19 0.26 -3.86 -8.55
C PHE A 19 1.70 -4.22 -8.15
N MET A 20 2.35 -3.35 -7.40
CA MET A 20 3.70 -3.55 -6.89
C MET A 20 3.74 -4.50 -5.69
N ALA A 21 2.59 -4.77 -5.06
CA ALA A 21 2.50 -5.68 -3.95
C ALA A 21 2.97 -7.10 -4.35
N PRO A 22 3.75 -7.77 -3.49
CA PRO A 22 4.31 -9.07 -3.82
C PRO A 22 3.22 -10.12 -4.01
N LYS A 23 3.32 -10.86 -5.11
CA LYS A 23 2.40 -11.96 -5.45
C LYS A 23 2.77 -13.23 -4.67
N LEU A 24 1.75 -13.96 -4.21
CA LEU A 24 1.90 -15.19 -3.41
C LEU A 24 2.67 -16.32 -4.11
N ASN A 25 2.78 -16.28 -5.44
CA ASN A 25 3.44 -17.33 -6.20
C ASN A 25 4.98 -17.28 -6.17
N ASN A 26 5.58 -16.32 -5.45
CA ASN A 26 7.03 -16.18 -5.35
C ASN A 26 7.59 -16.84 -4.07
N PRO A 27 8.66 -17.63 -4.13
CA PRO A 27 9.29 -18.22 -2.94
C PRO A 27 9.88 -17.16 -1.99
N LYS A 28 10.19 -15.96 -2.49
CA LYS A 28 10.69 -14.81 -1.71
C LYS A 28 9.59 -13.82 -1.30
N CYS A 29 8.34 -14.27 -1.26
CA CYS A 29 7.17 -13.43 -0.98
C CYS A 29 7.27 -12.70 0.37
N GLY A 30 7.89 -13.31 1.39
CA GLY A 30 8.13 -12.70 2.69
C GLY A 30 9.12 -11.53 2.64
N GLU A 31 10.29 -11.72 2.03
CA GLU A 31 11.30 -10.66 1.86
C GLU A 31 10.78 -9.49 1.02
N LEU A 32 10.10 -9.78 -0.09
CA LEU A 32 9.52 -8.74 -0.95
C LEU A 32 8.41 -7.96 -0.23
N PHE A 33 7.68 -8.61 0.68
CA PHE A 33 6.66 -7.95 1.49
C PHE A 33 7.27 -7.04 2.55
N LEU A 34 8.37 -7.46 3.16
CA LEU A 34 9.14 -6.61 4.07
C LEU A 34 9.72 -5.39 3.33
N ALA A 35 10.30 -5.58 2.14
CA ALA A 35 10.82 -4.48 1.33
C ALA A 35 9.71 -3.50 0.91
N TYR A 36 8.55 -4.04 0.52
CA TYR A 36 7.35 -3.24 0.21
C TYR A 36 6.92 -2.39 1.41
N MET A 37 6.81 -3.01 2.59
CA MET A 37 6.48 -2.35 3.87
C MET A 37 7.42 -1.19 4.21
N VAL A 38 8.72 -1.44 4.19
CA VAL A 38 9.74 -0.44 4.54
C VAL A 38 9.71 0.72 3.56
N THR A 39 9.59 0.43 2.26
CA THR A 39 9.50 1.47 1.23
C THR A 39 8.28 2.36 1.46
N LEU A 40 7.13 1.76 1.76
CA LEU A 40 5.89 2.49 2.00
C LEU A 40 5.98 3.36 3.25
N MET A 41 6.60 2.84 4.32
CA MET A 41 6.84 3.59 5.55
C MET A 41 7.77 4.79 5.30
N CYS A 42 8.87 4.60 4.58
CA CYS A 42 9.77 5.69 4.20
C CYS A 42 9.09 6.74 3.32
N CYS A 43 8.28 6.31 2.34
CA CYS A 43 7.50 7.23 1.52
C CYS A 43 6.47 8.00 2.36
N LEU A 44 5.83 7.35 3.33
CA LEU A 44 4.80 8.00 4.16
C LEU A 44 5.42 9.04 5.10
N VAL A 45 6.53 8.69 5.76
CA VAL A 45 7.29 9.62 6.60
C VAL A 45 7.84 10.78 5.76
N GLY A 46 8.46 10.48 4.62
CA GLY A 46 9.05 11.48 3.73
C GLY A 46 8.01 12.41 3.08
N THR A 47 6.77 11.96 2.89
CA THR A 47 5.69 12.80 2.35
C THR A 47 4.84 13.49 3.43
N ALA A 48 4.89 13.01 4.69
CA ALA A 48 4.18 13.62 5.81
C ALA A 48 4.64 15.07 6.08
N GLU A 49 5.92 15.36 5.86
CA GLU A 49 6.48 16.70 6.04
C GLU A 49 6.10 17.66 4.88
N VAL A 50 5.60 17.12 3.78
CA VAL A 50 5.43 17.83 2.49
C VAL A 50 3.95 18.07 2.17
N ILE A 51 3.04 17.78 3.12
CA ILE A 51 1.57 17.95 2.98
C ILE A 51 1.20 19.35 2.45
N VAL A 52 1.91 20.39 2.90
CA VAL A 52 1.62 21.79 2.58
C VAL A 52 2.21 22.23 1.24
N SER A 53 3.32 21.62 0.79
CA SER A 53 4.04 22.06 -0.42
C SER A 53 3.85 21.17 -1.64
N LYS A 54 3.57 19.87 -1.47
CA LYS A 54 3.26 18.92 -2.56
C LYS A 54 2.17 17.92 -2.11
N PRO A 55 0.90 18.37 -2.02
CA PRO A 55 -0.21 17.52 -1.57
C PRO A 55 -0.36 16.25 -2.42
N ILE A 56 -0.07 16.32 -3.73
CA ILE A 56 -0.15 15.19 -4.67
C ILE A 56 0.67 13.98 -4.18
N ALA A 57 1.92 14.19 -3.73
CA ALA A 57 2.78 13.10 -3.28
C ALA A 57 2.27 12.46 -1.98
N PHE A 58 1.73 13.27 -1.08
CA PHE A 58 1.11 12.79 0.16
C PHE A 58 -0.12 11.93 -0.13
N PHE A 59 -1.07 12.42 -0.93
CA PHE A 59 -2.29 11.68 -1.28
C PHE A 59 -2.00 10.39 -2.07
N PHE A 60 -0.99 10.40 -2.94
CA PHE A 60 -0.51 9.19 -3.61
C PHE A 60 -0.06 8.12 -2.59
N THR A 61 0.67 8.55 -1.56
CA THR A 61 1.19 7.64 -0.53
C THR A 61 0.11 7.14 0.42
N ILE A 62 -0.92 7.96 0.71
CA ILE A 62 -2.12 7.47 1.43
C ILE A 62 -2.84 6.39 0.61
N GLY A 63 -2.93 6.57 -0.71
CA GLY A 63 -3.42 5.52 -1.61
C GLY A 63 -2.62 4.21 -1.47
N GLY A 64 -1.29 4.31 -1.40
CA GLY A 64 -0.41 3.18 -1.12
C GLY A 64 -0.66 2.51 0.23
N ALA A 65 -0.90 3.30 1.28
CA ALA A 65 -1.19 2.78 2.61
C ALA A 65 -2.52 1.99 2.65
N LEU A 66 -3.54 2.46 1.91
CA LEU A 66 -4.79 1.71 1.73
C LEU A 66 -4.58 0.39 0.97
N ALA A 67 -3.77 0.41 -0.10
CA ALA A 67 -3.44 -0.80 -0.85
C ALA A 67 -2.73 -1.83 0.03
N PHE A 68 -1.79 -1.35 0.86
CA PHE A 68 -1.13 -2.18 1.85
C PHE A 68 -2.11 -2.82 2.83
N PHE A 69 -3.03 -2.04 3.40
CA PHE A 69 -4.04 -2.55 4.33
C PHE A 69 -4.87 -3.67 3.69
N VAL A 70 -5.32 -3.49 2.45
CA VAL A 70 -6.05 -4.52 1.69
C VAL A 70 -5.20 -5.78 1.50
N VAL A 71 -3.93 -5.64 1.11
CA VAL A 71 -3.02 -6.78 0.93
C VAL A 71 -2.82 -7.55 2.24
N VAL A 72 -2.68 -6.86 3.37
CA VAL A 72 -2.55 -7.49 4.70
C VAL A 72 -3.82 -8.23 5.07
N VAL A 73 -4.98 -7.59 4.97
CA VAL A 73 -6.27 -8.20 5.30
C VAL A 73 -6.53 -9.44 4.45
N VAL A 74 -6.32 -9.36 3.13
CA VAL A 74 -6.47 -10.50 2.22
C VAL A 74 -5.51 -11.64 2.60
N ARG A 75 -4.26 -11.33 2.96
CA ARG A 75 -3.30 -12.36 3.41
C ARG A 75 -3.68 -12.97 4.74
N MET A 76 -4.12 -12.17 5.71
CA MET A 76 -4.60 -12.67 7.00
C MET A 76 -5.77 -13.63 6.78
N PHE A 77 -6.75 -13.25 5.96
CA PHE A 77 -7.87 -14.14 5.61
C PHE A 77 -7.41 -15.44 4.94
N GLN A 78 -6.47 -15.38 3.99
CA GLN A 78 -5.95 -16.58 3.34
C GLN A 78 -5.20 -17.51 4.31
N ILE A 79 -4.45 -16.96 5.26
CA ILE A 79 -3.75 -17.73 6.28
C ILE A 79 -4.76 -18.39 7.21
N THR A 80 -5.77 -17.65 7.68
CA THR A 80 -6.84 -18.19 8.53
C THR A 80 -7.58 -19.34 7.85
N ILE A 81 -7.94 -19.20 6.56
CA ILE A 81 -8.61 -20.27 5.80
C ILE A 81 -7.70 -21.49 5.61
N LYS A 82 -6.39 -21.30 5.44
CA LYS A 82 -5.44 -22.43 5.35
C LYS A 82 -5.30 -23.18 6.67
N PHE A 83 -5.37 -22.48 7.80
CA PHE A 83 -5.32 -23.08 9.13
C PHE A 83 -6.58 -23.87 9.48
N ASP A 84 -7.76 -23.42 9.04
CA ASP A 84 -9.03 -24.10 9.26
C ASP A 84 -9.14 -25.45 8.53
N LYS A 85 -8.41 -25.61 7.42
CA LYS A 85 -8.49 -26.78 6.53
C LYS A 85 -7.49 -27.90 6.84
N ASN A 86 -6.66 -27.75 7.87
CA ASN A 86 -5.56 -28.66 8.22
C ASN A 86 -5.71 -29.20 9.64
#